data_AF-A0A7G5GNG1-F1
#
_entry.id   AF-A0A7G5GNG1-F1
#
_cell.length_a   1.000
_cell.length_b   1.000
_cell.length_c   1.000
_cell.angle_alpha   90.00
_cell.angle_beta   90.00
_cell.angle_gamma   90.00
#
_symmetry.space_group_name_H-M   'P 1'
#
loop_
_entity.id
_entity.type
_entity.pdbx_description
1 polymer ?
#
loop_
_entity_poly.entity_id
_entity_poly.type
_entity_poly.pdbx_seq_one_letter_code
_entity_poly.pdbx_strand_id
1 'polypeptide(L)'
;MIKQLFILVSLALIPLFTNAKVKKARMMPVHNEVRGSEPAKKVNFYGNPIVLNDKPLDYSTFTKASRGELALVEGDPESKEATKVPFRVYIRRLGTVAEQSVLESAQSIYYRIEVADVLAFAHPGDDLIIEPARKTDSVARRVIKVKASNTCLPVNWLYFSVNGRPGC
;
A
#
# COMPACT_ATOMS: atom_id res chain seq x y z
N MET A 1 -25.74 -59.64 22.78
CA MET A 1 -24.37 -59.95 23.23
C MET A 1 -23.85 -58.70 23.96
N ILE A 2 -23.93 -58.64 25.30
CA ILE A 2 -22.80 -58.83 26.26
C ILE A 2 -21.73 -57.74 26.02
N LYS A 3 -21.77 -56.59 26.72
CA LYS A 3 -21.27 -56.26 28.08
C LYS A 3 -19.82 -55.74 28.08
N GLN A 4 -19.60 -54.70 28.90
CA GLN A 4 -18.32 -54.16 29.44
C GLN A 4 -17.64 -53.13 28.54
N LEU A 5 -17.51 -51.82 28.85
CA LEU A 5 -17.23 -51.06 30.08
C LEU A 5 -15.99 -51.55 30.84
N PHE A 6 -14.84 -50.93 30.56
CA PHE A 6 -13.76 -50.76 31.53
C PHE A 6 -13.06 -49.40 31.34
N ILE A 7 -12.86 -48.77 32.49
CA ILE A 7 -12.28 -47.46 32.80
C ILE A 7 -10.75 -47.60 32.95
N LEU A 8 -10.00 -46.49 32.81
CA LEU A 8 -8.84 -46.04 33.63
C LEU A 8 -7.87 -45.25 32.73
N VAL A 9 -7.85 -43.91 32.75
CA VAL A 9 -7.23 -43.01 33.76
C VAL A 9 -5.79 -43.40 34.06
N SER A 10 -4.85 -42.74 33.39
CA SER A 10 -3.44 -42.66 33.80
C SER A 10 -3.01 -41.20 33.81
N LEU A 11 -3.33 -40.56 34.94
CA LEU A 11 -2.79 -39.28 35.37
C LEU A 11 -1.36 -39.56 35.90
N ALA A 12 -0.32 -39.20 35.15
CA ALA A 12 1.06 -39.31 35.63
C ALA A 12 1.61 -37.92 35.95
N LEU A 13 1.99 -37.77 37.21
CA LEU A 13 2.38 -36.56 37.92
C LEU A 13 3.51 -35.75 37.26
N ILE A 14 3.34 -34.43 37.31
CA ILE A 14 4.39 -33.41 37.15
C ILE A 14 5.23 -33.37 38.44
N PRO A 15 6.57 -33.54 38.40
CA PRO A 15 7.41 -33.18 39.54
C PRO A 15 7.62 -31.65 39.58
N LEU A 16 7.08 -31.04 40.64
CA LEU A 16 7.42 -29.70 41.10
C LEU A 16 8.88 -29.69 41.59
N PHE A 17 9.77 -29.06 40.82
CA PHE A 17 11.08 -28.67 41.32
C PHE A 17 10.98 -27.32 42.04
N THR A 18 11.19 -27.36 43.35
CA THR A 18 11.25 -26.19 44.24
C THR A 18 12.67 -25.63 44.32
N ASN A 19 12.73 -24.31 44.15
CA ASN A 19 13.68 -23.30 44.64
C ASN A 19 15.10 -23.70 45.09
N ALA A 20 16.09 -23.15 44.38
CA ALA A 20 17.37 -22.75 44.96
C ALA A 20 17.61 -21.25 44.71
N LYS A 21 17.57 -20.48 45.80
CA LYS A 21 17.88 -19.05 45.86
C LYS A 21 19.37 -18.91 46.17
N VAL A 22 20.20 -18.53 45.20
CA VAL A 22 21.64 -18.28 45.45
C VAL A 22 22.12 -17.02 44.71
N LYS A 23 22.47 -16.03 45.54
CA LYS A 23 23.48 -14.96 45.43
C LYS A 23 23.34 -13.90 44.32
N LYS A 24 22.91 -12.72 44.81
CA LYS A 24 23.10 -11.39 44.23
C LYS A 24 24.60 -11.10 44.05
N ALA A 25 25.09 -11.22 42.82
CA ALA A 25 26.41 -10.72 42.45
C ALA A 25 26.34 -9.20 42.22
N ARG A 26 27.27 -8.48 42.85
CA ARG A 26 27.55 -7.06 42.58
C ARG A 26 28.21 -6.94 41.20
N MET A 27 27.46 -6.36 40.26
CA MET A 27 27.83 -5.24 39.39
C MET A 27 29.32 -5.04 39.03
N MET A 28 29.62 -5.25 37.74
CA MET A 28 30.52 -4.36 36.99
C MET A 28 29.71 -3.77 35.84
N PRO A 29 29.63 -2.43 35.69
CA PRO A 29 29.08 -1.85 34.48
C PRO A 29 30.14 -2.03 33.38
N VAL A 30 29.94 -3.02 32.52
CA VAL A 30 30.49 -2.95 31.17
C VAL A 30 29.75 -1.80 30.51
N HIS A 31 30.46 -0.72 30.18
CA HIS A 31 29.99 0.31 29.27
C HIS A 31 29.66 -0.37 27.94
N ASN A 32 28.45 -0.89 27.83
CA ASN A 32 27.81 -1.11 26.56
C ASN A 32 27.24 0.26 26.21
N GLU A 33 28.06 1.09 25.58
CA GLU A 33 27.56 2.30 24.94
C GLU A 33 26.50 1.85 23.95
N VAL A 34 25.27 2.06 24.40
CA VAL A 34 24.03 1.93 23.66
C VAL A 34 24.28 2.59 22.31
N ARG A 35 24.22 1.77 21.26
CA ARG A 35 23.98 2.21 19.88
C ARG A 35 23.03 3.39 19.96
N GLY A 36 23.53 4.57 19.58
CA GLY A 36 22.68 5.74 19.41
C GLY A 36 21.50 5.31 18.55
N SER A 37 20.33 5.19 19.18
CA SER A 37 19.09 5.15 18.44
C SER A 37 18.93 6.58 17.96
N GLU A 38 19.39 6.84 16.73
CA GLU A 38 18.97 8.03 16.02
C GLU A 38 17.45 8.14 16.21
N PRO A 39 16.93 9.29 16.68
CA PRO A 39 15.50 9.45 16.83
C PRO A 39 14.88 9.16 15.47
N ALA A 40 13.98 8.18 15.40
CA ALA A 40 13.31 7.81 14.17
C ALA A 40 12.78 9.09 13.53
N LYS A 41 13.37 9.48 12.39
CA LYS A 41 13.05 10.73 11.68
C LYS A 41 11.54 10.75 11.49
N LYS A 42 10.87 11.72 12.11
CA LYS A 42 9.41 11.84 12.04
C LYS A 42 9.04 12.24 10.62
N VAL A 43 8.49 11.30 9.85
CA VAL A 43 8.09 11.52 8.46
C VAL A 43 6.86 12.44 8.45
N ASN A 44 6.94 13.56 7.74
CA ASN A 44 5.87 14.56 7.69
C ASN A 44 5.16 14.52 6.34
N PHE A 45 3.94 14.00 6.31
CA PHE A 45 3.11 13.99 5.11
C PHE A 45 1.95 14.96 5.26
N TYR A 46 1.71 15.73 4.20
CA TYR A 46 0.52 16.54 4.07
C TYR A 46 -0.71 15.66 3.84
N GLY A 47 -1.91 16.23 4.05
CA GLY A 47 -3.17 15.52 3.78
C GLY A 47 -3.23 14.94 2.36
N ASN A 48 -2.68 15.67 1.38
CA ASN A 48 -2.48 15.21 0.01
C ASN A 48 -0.99 15.15 -0.37
N PRO A 49 -0.32 14.00 -0.24
CA PRO A 49 1.10 13.85 -0.54
C PRO A 49 1.37 13.46 -2.01
N ILE A 50 0.33 13.43 -2.86
CA ILE A 50 0.46 12.98 -4.25
C ILE A 50 0.58 14.19 -5.15
N VAL A 51 1.53 14.14 -6.07
CA VAL A 51 1.69 15.13 -7.13
C VAL A 51 1.52 14.47 -8.50
N LEU A 52 0.94 15.21 -9.43
CA LEU A 52 0.85 14.89 -10.85
C LEU A 52 1.49 16.04 -11.63
N ASN A 53 2.52 15.76 -12.41
CA ASN A 53 3.34 16.77 -13.08
C ASN A 53 3.88 17.84 -12.10
N ASP A 54 4.38 17.37 -10.95
CA ASP A 54 4.94 18.19 -9.87
C ASP A 54 3.97 19.24 -9.28
N LYS A 55 2.66 19.07 -9.47
CA LYS A 55 1.61 19.84 -8.78
C LYS A 55 0.79 18.91 -7.89
N PRO A 56 0.28 19.36 -6.73
CA PRO A 56 -0.62 18.55 -5.92
C PRO A 56 -1.77 17.98 -6.76
N LEU A 57 -2.03 16.69 -6.62
CA LEU A 57 -3.06 16.02 -7.40
C LEU A 57 -4.45 16.53 -6.99
N ASP A 58 -5.22 17.03 -7.96
CA ASP A 58 -6.62 17.36 -7.77
C ASP A 58 -7.51 16.12 -8.02
N TYR A 59 -8.04 15.55 -6.93
CA TYR A 59 -8.92 14.38 -6.99
C TYR A 59 -10.27 14.66 -7.68
N SER A 60 -10.68 15.93 -7.79
CA SER A 60 -11.94 16.29 -8.42
C SER A 60 -11.89 16.07 -9.93
N THR A 61 -10.74 16.37 -10.55
CA THR A 61 -10.47 16.28 -11.99
C THR A 61 -9.77 14.98 -12.42
N PHE A 62 -9.33 14.15 -11.47
CA PHE A 62 -8.71 12.85 -11.76
C PHE A 62 -9.72 11.85 -12.38
N THR A 63 -9.40 11.32 -13.56
CA THR A 63 -10.25 10.38 -14.33
C THR A 63 -9.40 9.30 -15.00
N LYS A 64 -10.03 8.30 -15.63
CA LYS A 64 -9.33 7.28 -16.45
C LYS A 64 -8.49 7.89 -17.58
N ALA A 65 -8.86 9.08 -18.09
CA ALA A 65 -8.10 9.79 -19.12
C ALA A 65 -6.98 10.69 -18.56
N SER A 66 -6.76 10.74 -17.25
CA SER A 66 -5.65 11.50 -16.68
C SER A 66 -4.31 11.00 -17.23
N ARG A 67 -3.40 11.93 -17.46
CA ARG A 67 -2.05 11.73 -18.02
C ARG A 67 -1.04 12.53 -17.22
N GLY A 68 0.22 12.12 -17.30
CA GLY A 68 1.34 12.78 -16.68
C GLY A 68 2.01 11.94 -15.60
N GLU A 69 3.07 12.52 -15.05
CA GLU A 69 3.96 11.85 -14.14
C GLU A 69 3.45 11.93 -12.70
N LEU A 70 3.05 10.78 -12.17
CA LEU A 70 2.59 10.61 -10.80
C LEU A 70 3.79 10.39 -9.87
N ALA A 71 3.80 11.08 -8.74
CA ALA A 71 4.77 10.83 -7.68
C ALA A 71 4.16 11.01 -6.29
N LEU A 72 4.76 10.34 -5.31
CA LEU A 72 4.48 10.52 -3.89
C LEU A 72 5.60 11.33 -3.25
N VAL A 73 5.27 12.28 -2.37
CA VAL A 73 6.26 13.17 -1.73
C VAL A 73 6.09 13.25 -0.21
N GLU A 74 7.22 13.38 0.48
CA GLU A 74 7.35 13.79 1.88
C GLU A 74 7.54 15.32 1.93
N GLY A 75 6.88 15.98 2.88
CA GLY A 75 6.84 17.44 2.99
C GLY A 75 5.69 18.07 2.21
N ASP A 76 5.84 19.37 1.92
CA ASP A 76 4.83 20.17 1.24
C ASP A 76 4.78 19.84 -0.26
N PRO A 77 3.67 19.31 -0.80
CA PRO A 77 3.56 18.94 -2.21
C PRO A 77 3.65 20.12 -3.19
N GLU A 78 3.51 21.36 -2.73
CA GLU A 78 3.71 22.57 -3.54
C GLU A 78 5.16 23.07 -3.51
N SER A 79 5.97 22.60 -2.55
CA SER A 79 7.35 22.99 -2.41
C SER A 79 8.27 22.19 -3.35
N LYS A 80 9.28 22.86 -3.89
CA LYS A 80 10.38 22.21 -4.63
C LYS A 80 11.31 21.41 -3.72
N GLU A 81 11.24 21.63 -2.41
CA GLU A 81 12.03 20.94 -1.39
C GLU A 81 11.41 19.60 -0.99
N ALA A 82 10.20 19.29 -1.49
CA ALA A 82 9.51 18.03 -1.24
C ALA A 82 10.35 16.85 -1.73
N THR A 83 10.53 15.85 -0.87
CA THR A 83 11.35 14.67 -1.19
C THR A 83 10.48 13.58 -1.80
N LYS A 84 10.90 13.02 -2.93
CA LYS A 84 10.17 11.92 -3.59
C LYS A 84 10.30 10.64 -2.77
N VAL A 85 9.17 9.99 -2.51
CA VAL A 85 9.07 8.76 -1.73
C VAL A 85 8.87 7.59 -2.69
N PRO A 86 9.63 6.49 -2.57
CA PRO A 86 9.43 5.32 -3.41
C PRO A 86 8.08 4.65 -3.08
N PHE A 87 7.32 4.26 -4.09
CA PHE A 87 5.98 3.70 -3.94
C PHE A 87 5.69 2.60 -4.97
N ARG A 88 4.64 1.83 -4.69
CA ARG A 88 3.97 0.89 -5.59
C ARG A 88 2.64 1.49 -5.99
N VAL A 89 2.20 1.18 -7.21
CA VAL A 89 0.91 1.64 -7.71
C VAL A 89 0.22 0.51 -8.45
N TYR A 90 -1.08 0.29 -8.21
CA TYR A 90 -1.83 -0.80 -8.83
C TYR A 90 -3.33 -0.54 -8.80
N ILE A 91 -4.06 -1.30 -9.63
CA ILE A 91 -5.52 -1.21 -9.72
C ILE A 91 -6.15 -2.30 -8.86
N ARG A 92 -7.17 -1.95 -8.10
CA ARG A 92 -8.00 -2.87 -7.33
C ARG A 92 -9.44 -2.79 -7.83
N ARG A 93 -9.98 -3.93 -8.27
CA ARG A 93 -11.36 -4.09 -8.75
C ARG A 93 -12.12 -4.98 -7.79
N LEU A 94 -13.26 -4.51 -7.29
CA LEU A 94 -14.12 -5.27 -6.37
C LEU A 94 -13.36 -5.88 -5.16
N GLY A 95 -12.34 -5.19 -4.67
CA GLY A 95 -11.54 -5.62 -3.51
C GLY A 95 -10.34 -6.52 -3.84
N THR A 96 -10.20 -7.03 -5.06
CA THR A 96 -9.04 -7.82 -5.50
C THR A 96 -8.11 -6.99 -6.40
N VAL A 97 -6.81 -7.26 -6.35
CA VAL A 97 -5.86 -6.58 -7.24
C VAL A 97 -6.08 -7.09 -8.66
N ALA A 98 -6.24 -6.19 -9.63
CA ALA A 98 -6.48 -6.57 -11.01
C ALA A 98 -5.23 -7.28 -11.56
N GLU A 99 -5.35 -8.52 -12.02
CA GLU A 99 -4.21 -9.38 -12.42
C GLU A 99 -3.28 -8.70 -13.43
N GLN A 100 -3.82 -7.96 -14.40
CA GLN A 100 -3.01 -7.21 -15.37
C GLN A 100 -2.19 -6.09 -14.75
N SER A 101 -2.65 -5.46 -13.67
CA SER A 101 -1.85 -4.49 -12.91
C SER A 101 -0.80 -5.17 -12.01
N VAL A 102 -0.98 -6.44 -11.64
CA VAL A 102 -0.01 -7.18 -10.82
C VAL A 102 1.23 -7.56 -11.62
N LEU A 103 1.05 -7.95 -12.88
CA LEU A 103 2.14 -8.43 -13.75
C LEU A 103 3.19 -7.34 -14.05
N GLU A 104 2.81 -6.07 -14.06
CA GLU A 104 3.73 -4.97 -14.39
C GLU A 104 4.04 -4.03 -13.21
N SER A 105 3.09 -3.75 -12.32
CA SER A 105 3.22 -2.59 -11.41
C SER A 105 3.19 -2.91 -9.91
N ALA A 106 2.63 -4.05 -9.47
CA ALA A 106 2.48 -4.33 -8.03
C ALA A 106 3.79 -4.70 -7.31
N GLN A 107 4.78 -5.28 -8.03
CA GLN A 107 6.09 -5.64 -7.46
C GLN A 107 7.13 -4.55 -7.69
N SER A 108 6.92 -3.71 -8.71
CA SER A 108 7.81 -2.64 -9.12
C SER A 108 7.73 -1.44 -8.17
N ILE A 109 8.88 -0.88 -7.82
CA ILE A 109 9.01 0.30 -6.97
C ILE A 109 9.36 1.50 -7.85
N TYR A 110 8.55 2.55 -7.78
CA TYR A 110 8.68 3.76 -8.57
C TYR A 110 8.94 4.98 -7.69
N TYR A 111 9.69 5.95 -8.22
CA TYR A 111 9.71 7.32 -7.68
C TYR A 111 8.80 8.26 -8.49
N ARG A 112 8.61 7.92 -9.76
CA ARG A 112 7.84 8.62 -10.79
C ARG A 112 7.31 7.57 -11.76
N ILE A 113 6.09 7.74 -12.27
CA ILE A 113 5.48 6.85 -13.27
C ILE A 113 4.47 7.62 -14.11
N GLU A 114 4.37 7.30 -15.40
CA GLU A 114 3.28 7.81 -16.24
C GLU A 114 1.97 7.16 -15.80
N VAL A 115 1.04 7.98 -15.30
CA VAL A 115 -0.21 7.47 -14.73
C VAL A 115 -1.10 6.79 -15.78
N ALA A 116 -0.95 7.17 -17.06
CA ALA A 116 -1.67 6.57 -18.17
C ALA A 116 -1.42 5.07 -18.29
N ASP A 117 -0.18 4.62 -18.04
CA ASP A 117 0.23 3.23 -18.20
C ASP A 117 -0.50 2.35 -17.18
N VAL A 118 -0.67 2.84 -15.96
CA VAL A 118 -1.45 2.15 -14.91
C VAL A 118 -2.95 2.20 -15.21
N LEU A 119 -3.45 3.36 -15.64
CA LEU A 119 -4.87 3.59 -15.90
C LEU A 119 -5.37 2.88 -17.17
N ALA A 120 -4.48 2.45 -18.07
CA ALA A 120 -4.83 1.67 -19.25
C ALA A 120 -5.60 0.38 -18.88
N PHE A 121 -5.31 -0.20 -17.72
CA PHE A 121 -5.95 -1.41 -17.20
C PHE A 121 -7.18 -1.13 -16.32
N ALA A 122 -7.43 0.14 -15.99
CA ALA A 122 -8.48 0.55 -15.07
C ALA A 122 -9.85 0.68 -15.75
N HIS A 123 -10.90 0.28 -15.04
CA HIS A 123 -12.28 0.57 -15.38
C HIS A 123 -12.83 1.68 -14.48
N PRO A 124 -13.80 2.47 -14.95
CA PRO A 124 -14.54 3.36 -14.07
C PRO A 124 -15.10 2.60 -12.86
N GLY A 125 -14.89 3.15 -11.67
CA GLY A 125 -15.29 2.55 -10.41
C GLY A 125 -14.21 1.74 -9.69
N ASP A 126 -13.13 1.35 -10.38
CA ASP A 126 -11.95 0.72 -9.77
C ASP A 126 -11.27 1.69 -8.80
N ASP A 127 -10.44 1.13 -7.91
CA ASP A 127 -9.57 1.87 -7.02
C ASP A 127 -8.12 1.86 -7.57
N LEU A 128 -7.53 3.03 -7.75
CA LEU A 128 -6.09 3.20 -7.89
C LEU A 128 -5.47 3.26 -6.49
N ILE A 129 -4.62 2.29 -6.17
CA ILE A 129 -3.93 2.20 -4.90
C ILE A 129 -2.50 2.70 -5.08
N ILE A 130 -2.09 3.63 -4.22
CA ILE A 130 -0.71 4.14 -4.15
C ILE A 130 -0.19 3.81 -2.76
N GLU A 131 0.84 2.97 -2.71
CA GLU A 131 1.36 2.41 -1.46
C GLU A 131 2.86 2.69 -1.33
N PRO A 132 3.30 3.40 -0.28
CA PRO A 132 4.71 3.65 -0.03
C PRO A 132 5.48 2.33 0.11
N ALA A 133 6.67 2.25 -0.50
CA ALA A 133 7.51 1.05 -0.43
C ALA A 133 8.12 0.87 0.97
N ARG A 134 8.34 1.97 1.71
CA ARG A 134 8.89 1.96 3.06
C ARG A 134 7.77 1.93 4.09
N LYS A 135 7.92 1.07 5.11
CA LYS A 135 6.93 0.93 6.19
C LYS A 135 6.76 2.21 7.03
N THR A 136 7.84 2.97 7.20
CA THR A 136 7.83 4.28 7.90
C THR A 136 6.88 5.27 7.24
N ASP A 137 6.65 5.11 5.94
CA ASP A 137 5.92 6.07 5.12
C ASP A 137 4.46 5.67 4.92
N SER A 138 4.04 4.53 5.49
CA SER A 138 2.72 3.89 5.30
C SER A 138 1.51 4.82 5.50
N VAL A 139 1.65 5.87 6.31
CA VAL A 139 0.63 6.93 6.49
C VAL A 139 0.29 7.70 5.20
N ALA A 140 1.19 7.68 4.22
CA ALA A 140 1.03 8.32 2.91
C ALA A 140 0.28 7.43 1.90
N ARG A 141 -0.14 6.23 2.29
CA ARG A 141 -0.97 5.36 1.43
C ARG A 141 -2.26 6.07 1.03
N ARG A 142 -2.62 5.98 -0.26
CA ARG A 142 -3.85 6.57 -0.80
C ARG A 142 -4.60 5.59 -1.67
N VAL A 143 -5.92 5.78 -1.71
CA VAL A 143 -6.87 5.02 -2.50
C VAL A 143 -7.72 6.03 -3.24
N ILE A 144 -7.68 5.98 -4.57
CA ILE A 144 -8.34 6.95 -5.43
C ILE A 144 -9.34 6.21 -6.30
N LYS A 145 -10.62 6.59 -6.24
CA LYS A 145 -11.63 6.00 -7.11
C LYS A 145 -11.47 6.54 -8.54
N VAL A 146 -11.30 5.64 -9.50
CA VAL A 146 -11.15 5.98 -10.92
C VAL A 146 -12.52 6.39 -11.48
N LYS A 147 -12.64 7.64 -11.91
CA LYS A 147 -13.85 8.17 -12.56
C LYS A 147 -13.80 7.92 -14.07
N ALA A 148 -14.98 7.77 -14.67
CA ALA A 148 -15.10 7.83 -16.12
C ALA A 148 -14.63 9.20 -16.63
N SER A 149 -14.04 9.22 -17.82
CA SER A 149 -13.73 10.47 -18.49
C SER A 149 -15.03 11.04 -19.05
N ASN A 150 -15.34 12.30 -18.72
CA ASN A 150 -16.54 13.00 -19.20
C ASN A 150 -16.55 13.23 -20.73
N THR A 151 -15.56 12.70 -21.45
CA THR A 151 -15.39 12.79 -22.91
C THR A 151 -16.17 11.73 -23.68
N CYS A 152 -16.76 10.73 -23.01
CA CYS A 152 -17.72 9.83 -23.66
C CYS A 152 -19.06 10.62 -23.75
N LEU A 153 -19.11 11.63 -24.64
CA LEU A 153 -20.37 12.26 -25.04
C LEU A 153 -21.30 11.15 -25.51
N PRO A 154 -22.61 11.20 -25.17
CA PRO A 154 -23.55 10.20 -25.63
C PRO A 154 -23.46 10.12 -27.16
N VAL A 155 -23.41 8.89 -27.66
CA VAL A 155 -23.45 8.57 -29.09
C VAL A 155 -24.82 8.97 -29.62
N ASN A 156 -25.04 10.26 -29.82
CA ASN A 156 -26.25 10.76 -30.43
C ASN A 156 -26.02 10.72 -31.96
N TRP A 157 -26.55 9.65 -32.56
CA TRP A 157 -27.31 9.61 -33.82
C TRP A 157 -26.67 9.74 -35.22
N LEU A 158 -25.36 9.83 -35.44
CA LEU A 158 -24.79 9.63 -36.79
C LEU A 158 -23.92 8.37 -36.89
N TYR A 159 -24.62 7.26 -37.18
CA TYR A 159 -24.05 5.99 -37.62
C TYR A 159 -23.15 6.19 -38.85
N PHE A 160 -21.84 6.13 -38.62
CA PHE A 160 -20.91 5.60 -39.60
C PHE A 160 -20.18 4.44 -38.93
N SER A 161 -20.52 3.20 -39.34
CA SER A 161 -19.74 2.02 -38.98
C SER A 161 -18.35 2.14 -39.59
N VAL A 162 -17.41 2.67 -38.83
CA VAL A 162 -15.99 2.56 -39.16
C VAL A 162 -15.45 1.38 -38.38
N ASN A 163 -15.27 0.27 -39.08
CA ASN A 163 -14.61 -0.92 -38.57
C ASN A 163 -13.28 -0.55 -37.92
N GLY A 164 -13.09 -0.96 -36.67
CA GLY A 164 -11.75 -1.14 -36.09
C GLY A 164 -11.16 0.01 -35.27
N ARG A 165 -11.89 0.57 -34.30
CA ARG A 165 -11.23 1.26 -33.17
C ARG A 165 -11.78 0.74 -31.84
N PRO A 166 -10.94 0.56 -30.81
CA PRO A 166 -11.44 0.27 -29.48
C PRO A 166 -12.29 1.46 -29.03
N GLY A 167 -13.59 1.21 -28.83
CA GLY A 167 -14.47 2.12 -28.11
C GLY A 167 -14.05 2.24 -26.65
N CYS A 168 -14.64 3.19 -25.92
CA CYS A 168 -14.57 3.29 -24.46
C CYS A 168 -14.61 1.86 -23.83
#